data_AF-A0A935H4J5-F1
#
_entry.id   AF-A0A935H4J5-F1
#
_cell.length_a   1.000
_cell.length_b   1.000
_cell.length_c   1.000
_cell.angle_alpha   90.00
_cell.angle_beta   90.00
_cell.angle_gamma   90.00
#
_symmetry.space_group_name_H-M   'P 1'
#
loop_
_entity.id
_entity.type
_entity.pdbx_description
1 polymer ?
#
loop_
_entity_poly.entity_id
_entity_poly.type
_entity_poly.pdbx_seq_one_letter_code
_entity_poly.pdbx_strand_id
1 'polypeptide(L)'
;MRKWMSVPVSALVLLLAPPAWADTAQDDEMAQMQRQLNKEVMERPFLAEEPEKVEAYIQEASKKHIKPLEYTGKHWQAGYTCHDLLRYSWHEYRNCSYYHHYYGRYYPYP
;
A
#
# COMPACT_ATOMS: atom_id res chain seq x y z
N MET A 1 -4.95 26.32 73.54
CA MET A 1 -4.17 25.70 72.45
C MET A 1 -4.94 24.49 71.94
N ARG A 2 -5.49 24.52 70.72
CA ARG A 2 -6.33 23.42 70.18
C ARG A 2 -5.83 23.10 68.77
N LYS A 3 -5.21 21.93 68.63
CA LYS A 3 -4.66 21.42 67.36
C LYS A 3 -5.82 21.01 66.44
N TRP A 4 -5.74 21.42 65.18
CA TRP A 4 -6.64 21.02 64.11
C TRP A 4 -6.37 19.56 63.74
N MET A 5 -7.42 18.75 63.59
CA MET A 5 -7.35 17.39 63.09
C MET A 5 -8.12 17.29 61.77
N SER A 6 -7.45 16.65 60.81
CA SER A 6 -7.72 16.60 59.39
C SER A 6 -8.89 15.69 59.00
N VAL A 7 -9.53 16.04 57.89
CA VAL A 7 -10.62 15.32 57.20
C VAL A 7 -10.10 13.99 56.62
N PRO A 8 -10.94 12.94 56.58
CA PRO A 8 -11.16 12.33 55.26
C PRO A 8 -12.62 11.94 55.04
N VAL A 9 -13.27 12.62 54.09
CA VAL A 9 -14.48 12.15 53.42
C VAL A 9 -14.03 11.07 52.43
N SER A 10 -13.91 9.84 52.89
CA SER A 10 -13.80 8.67 51.99
C SER A 10 -15.18 8.36 51.43
N ALA A 11 -15.48 8.95 50.28
CA ALA A 11 -16.52 8.49 49.38
C ALA A 11 -16.00 7.24 48.66
N LEU A 12 -16.30 6.04 49.19
CA LEU A 12 -16.08 4.78 48.48
C LEU A 12 -17.37 4.45 47.71
N VAL A 13 -17.48 5.03 46.52
CA VAL A 13 -18.56 4.80 45.55
C VAL A 13 -18.28 3.52 44.76
N LEU A 14 -19.27 2.62 44.77
CA LEU A 14 -19.56 1.51 43.85
C LEU A 14 -18.39 0.80 43.13
N LEU A 15 -18.00 -0.37 43.69
CA LEU A 15 -17.46 -1.49 42.92
C LEU A 15 -18.62 -2.29 42.30
N LEU A 16 -18.98 -1.95 41.06
CA LEU A 16 -19.74 -2.80 40.14
C LEU A 16 -19.04 -2.75 38.78
N ALA A 17 -17.90 -3.45 38.69
CA ALA A 17 -17.24 -3.70 37.42
C ALA A 17 -17.84 -4.99 36.82
N PRO A 18 -18.45 -4.96 35.61
CA PRO A 18 -18.83 -6.18 34.92
C PRO A 18 -17.57 -7.01 34.59
N PRO A 19 -17.63 -8.36 34.63
CA PRO A 19 -16.50 -9.19 34.29
C PRO A 19 -16.10 -8.98 32.83
N ALA A 20 -14.85 -8.58 32.61
CA ALA A 20 -14.21 -8.55 31.30
C ALA A 20 -13.93 -9.98 30.84
N TRP A 21 -14.95 -10.68 30.37
CA TRP A 21 -14.79 -11.85 29.51
C TRP A 21 -15.14 -11.41 28.09
N ALA A 22 -14.27 -10.59 27.52
CA ALA A 22 -14.26 -10.37 26.08
C ALA A 22 -13.67 -11.62 25.42
N ASP A 23 -14.33 -12.08 24.36
CA ASP A 23 -13.98 -13.24 23.54
C ASP A 23 -12.51 -13.25 23.14
N THR A 24 -11.69 -14.07 23.81
CA THR A 24 -10.27 -14.24 23.45
C THR A 24 -10.09 -14.77 22.01
N ALA A 25 -11.10 -15.50 21.50
CA ALA A 25 -11.12 -15.97 20.13
C ALA A 25 -11.25 -14.82 19.11
N GLN A 26 -12.06 -13.81 19.41
CA GLN A 26 -12.22 -12.63 18.55
C GLN A 26 -10.94 -11.78 18.54
N ASP A 27 -10.26 -11.66 19.68
CA ASP A 27 -8.97 -10.96 19.78
C ASP A 27 -7.86 -11.67 18.99
N ASP A 28 -7.81 -13.01 19.03
CA ASP A 28 -6.84 -13.78 18.25
C ASP A 28 -7.08 -13.67 16.73
N GLU A 29 -8.34 -13.69 16.28
CA GLU A 29 -8.68 -13.47 14.88
C GLU A 29 -8.31 -12.06 14.40
N MET A 30 -8.59 -11.03 15.22
CA MET A 30 -8.17 -9.65 14.92
C MET A 30 -6.64 -9.52 14.86
N ALA A 31 -5.91 -10.17 15.76
CA ALA A 31 -4.45 -10.15 15.76
C ALA A 31 -3.85 -10.84 14.53
N GLN A 32 -4.45 -11.94 14.08
CA GLN A 32 -4.06 -12.60 12.84
C GLN A 32 -4.34 -11.72 11.61
N MET A 33 -5.52 -11.11 11.56
CA MET A 33 -5.90 -10.18 10.50
C MET A 33 -4.94 -8.99 10.44
N GLN A 34 -4.59 -8.39 11.58
CA GLN A 34 -3.65 -7.27 11.63
C GLN A 34 -2.26 -7.66 11.13
N ARG A 35 -1.76 -8.86 11.49
CA ARG A 35 -0.47 -9.37 10.99
C ARG A 35 -0.49 -9.57 9.48
N GLN A 36 -1.58 -10.10 8.95
CA GLN A 36 -1.76 -10.30 7.51
C GLN A 36 -1.77 -8.96 6.77
N LEU A 37 -2.54 -7.98 7.23
CA LEU A 37 -2.57 -6.64 6.64
C LEU A 37 -1.21 -5.94 6.73
N ASN A 38 -0.51 -6.04 7.86
CA ASN A 38 0.84 -5.49 8.00
C ASN A 38 1.81 -6.17 7.03
N LYS A 39 1.71 -7.49 6.86
CA LYS A 39 2.54 -8.24 5.91
C LYS A 39 2.27 -7.77 4.48
N GLU A 40 1.00 -7.62 4.09
CA GLU A 40 0.63 -7.10 2.78
C GLU A 40 1.10 -5.66 2.54
N VAL A 41 1.08 -4.81 3.56
CA VAL A 41 1.60 -3.44 3.46
C VAL A 41 3.12 -3.45 3.29
N MET A 42 3.83 -4.32 4.00
CA MET A 42 5.29 -4.43 3.91
C MET A 42 5.75 -5.13 2.62
N GLU A 43 4.95 -6.03 2.06
CA GLU A 43 5.23 -6.74 0.81
C GLU A 43 5.01 -5.86 -0.43
N ARG A 44 4.25 -4.77 -0.33
CA ARG A 44 4.06 -3.82 -1.44
C ARG A 44 5.36 -3.04 -1.67
N PRO A 45 6.00 -3.17 -2.84
CA PRO A 45 7.18 -2.39 -3.13
C PRO A 45 6.78 -0.91 -3.28
N PHE A 46 7.39 -0.03 -2.49
CA PHE A 46 7.24 1.41 -2.66
C PHE A 46 8.04 1.85 -3.89
N LEU A 47 7.47 1.63 -5.06
CA LEU A 47 8.04 2.06 -6.33
C LEU A 47 7.56 3.48 -6.60
N ALA A 48 8.46 4.44 -6.38
CA ALA A 48 8.21 5.83 -6.75
C ALA A 48 8.16 5.95 -8.28
N GLU A 49 7.23 6.74 -8.78
CA GLU A 49 7.31 7.20 -10.16
C GLU A 49 8.57 8.05 -10.30
N GLU A 50 9.48 7.60 -11.17
CA GLU A 50 10.67 8.35 -11.55
C GLU A 50 10.46 8.95 -12.95
N PRO A 51 9.64 10.00 -13.10
CA PRO A 51 9.18 10.48 -14.41
C PRO A 51 10.34 10.92 -15.30
N GLU A 52 11.35 11.57 -14.73
CA GLU A 52 12.54 12.02 -15.46
C GLU A 52 13.31 10.85 -16.09
N LYS A 53 13.44 9.71 -15.38
CA LYS A 53 14.10 8.52 -15.89
C LYS A 53 13.30 7.86 -17.01
N VAL A 54 11.97 7.86 -16.91
CA VAL A 54 11.09 7.35 -17.96
C VAL A 54 11.20 8.22 -19.21
N GLU A 55 11.13 9.54 -19.05
CA GLU A 55 11.27 10.49 -20.16
C GLU A 55 12.63 10.36 -20.85
N ALA A 56 13.73 10.30 -20.08
CA ALA A 56 15.06 10.08 -20.64
C ALA A 56 15.15 8.79 -21.47
N TYR A 57 14.56 7.69 -20.98
CA TYR A 57 14.50 6.43 -21.72
C TYR A 57 13.69 6.58 -23.02
N ILE A 58 12.52 7.22 -22.97
CA ILE A 58 11.66 7.44 -24.16
C ILE A 58 12.42 8.24 -25.21
N GLN A 59 13.11 9.31 -24.81
CA GLN A 59 13.88 10.14 -25.72
C GLN A 59 15.02 9.36 -26.37
N GLU A 60 15.78 8.59 -25.60
CA GLU A 60 16.87 7.77 -26.14
C GLU A 60 16.38 6.67 -27.08
N ALA A 61 15.31 5.95 -26.71
CA ALA A 61 14.76 4.88 -27.52
C ALA A 61 14.15 5.42 -28.83
N SER A 62 13.48 6.57 -28.76
CA SER A 62 12.92 7.27 -29.92
C SER A 62 14.01 7.74 -30.88
N LYS A 63 15.10 8.35 -30.35
CA LYS A 63 16.27 8.75 -31.16
C LYS A 63 16.92 7.58 -31.88
N LYS A 64 16.91 6.40 -31.26
CA LYS A 64 17.45 5.16 -31.84
C LYS A 64 16.46 4.42 -32.75
N HIS A 65 15.26 4.97 -32.96
CA HIS A 65 14.18 4.34 -33.73
C HIS A 65 13.85 2.92 -33.27
N ILE A 66 13.99 2.64 -31.97
CA ILE A 66 13.71 1.31 -31.41
C ILE A 66 12.21 1.14 -31.31
N LYS A 67 11.64 0.20 -32.07
CA LYS A 67 10.22 -0.12 -31.97
C LYS A 67 9.92 -0.80 -30.61
N PRO A 68 8.98 -0.30 -29.79
CA PRO A 68 8.62 -0.95 -28.55
C PRO A 68 7.97 -2.30 -28.83
N LEU A 69 8.33 -3.29 -28.02
CA LEU A 69 7.79 -4.64 -28.07
C LEU A 69 6.40 -4.69 -27.43
N GLU A 70 5.58 -5.61 -27.91
CA GLU A 70 4.33 -6.00 -27.22
C GLU A 70 4.64 -6.57 -25.83
N TYR A 71 3.64 -6.52 -24.94
CA TYR A 71 3.81 -7.00 -23.57
C TYR A 71 4.03 -8.52 -23.52
N THR A 72 5.08 -8.93 -22.80
CA THR A 72 5.45 -10.35 -22.62
C THR A 72 5.47 -10.79 -21.16
N GLY A 73 5.08 -9.92 -20.23
CA GLY A 73 5.04 -10.22 -18.80
C GLY A 73 3.74 -10.92 -18.36
N LYS A 74 3.47 -10.91 -17.06
CA LYS A 74 2.30 -11.60 -16.45
C LYS A 74 1.31 -10.67 -15.74
N HIS A 75 1.63 -9.38 -15.63
CA HIS A 75 0.90 -8.43 -14.80
C HIS A 75 -0.05 -7.51 -15.57
N TRP A 76 0.02 -7.48 -16.91
CA TRP A 76 -0.94 -6.72 -17.71
C TRP A 76 -2.32 -7.38 -17.70
N GLN A 77 -3.36 -6.58 -17.46
CA GLN A 77 -4.74 -7.05 -17.32
C GLN A 77 -5.74 -6.10 -18.01
N ALA A 78 -6.92 -6.63 -18.31
CA ALA A 78 -8.03 -5.84 -18.84
C ALA A 78 -8.35 -4.64 -17.95
N GLY A 79 -8.36 -3.44 -18.52
CA GLY A 79 -8.63 -2.18 -17.83
C GLY A 79 -7.41 -1.49 -17.23
N TYR A 80 -6.21 -2.07 -17.34
CA TYR A 80 -4.99 -1.45 -16.82
C TYR A 80 -4.52 -0.27 -17.68
N THR A 81 -3.85 0.66 -17.01
CA THR A 81 -3.00 1.70 -17.57
C THR A 81 -1.53 1.36 -17.28
N CYS A 82 -0.59 2.12 -17.84
CA CYS A 82 0.83 1.89 -17.52
C CYS A 82 1.13 2.07 -16.03
N HIS A 83 0.47 3.00 -15.35
CA HIS A 83 0.65 3.23 -13.91
C HIS A 83 0.37 1.97 -13.08
N ASP A 84 -0.61 1.16 -13.49
CA ASP A 84 -0.97 -0.08 -12.82
C ASP A 84 0.16 -1.12 -12.80
N LEU A 85 1.10 -1.06 -13.75
CA LEU A 85 2.28 -1.92 -13.79
C LEU A 85 3.36 -1.48 -12.79
N LEU A 86 3.33 -0.24 -12.32
CA LEU A 86 4.34 0.29 -11.39
C LEU A 86 4.38 -0.50 -10.09
N ARG A 87 3.24 -1.01 -9.60
CA ARG A 87 3.19 -1.82 -8.37
C ARG A 87 3.92 -3.16 -8.48
N TYR A 88 4.17 -3.63 -9.71
CA TYR A 88 4.80 -4.94 -9.97
C TYR A 88 6.24 -4.78 -10.45
N SER A 89 6.49 -3.81 -11.34
CA SER A 89 7.81 -3.62 -11.94
C SER A 89 7.95 -2.24 -12.54
N TRP A 90 8.97 -1.51 -12.09
CA TRP A 90 9.39 -0.25 -12.72
C TRP A 90 9.75 -0.44 -14.19
N HIS A 91 10.31 -1.59 -14.58
CA HIS A 91 10.67 -1.87 -15.97
C HIS A 91 9.43 -2.07 -16.85
N GLU A 92 8.43 -2.78 -16.35
CA GLU A 92 7.16 -2.96 -17.07
C GLU A 92 6.41 -1.64 -17.21
N TYR A 93 6.38 -0.82 -16.15
CA TYR A 93 5.86 0.54 -16.19
C TYR A 93 6.55 1.39 -17.25
N ARG A 94 7.90 1.49 -17.20
CA ARG A 94 8.68 2.27 -18.17
C ARG A 94 8.46 1.81 -19.62
N ASN A 95 8.47 0.49 -19.85
CA ASN A 95 8.25 -0.05 -21.19
C ASN A 95 6.84 0.22 -21.70
N CYS A 96 5.82 0.10 -20.83
CA CYS A 96 4.45 0.49 -21.16
C CYS A 96 4.36 1.97 -21.51
N SER A 97 4.97 2.84 -20.71
CA SER A 97 4.98 4.29 -20.97
C SER A 97 5.61 4.60 -22.32
N TYR A 98 6.69 3.91 -22.69
CA TYR A 98 7.27 4.05 -24.03
C TYR A 98 6.37 3.50 -25.14
N TYR A 99 5.75 2.33 -24.94
CA TYR A 99 4.79 1.76 -25.89
C TYR A 99 3.62 2.73 -26.14
N HIS A 100 3.05 3.28 -25.07
CA HIS A 100 1.96 4.25 -25.13
C HIS A 100 2.39 5.55 -25.82
N HIS A 101 3.59 6.05 -25.54
CA HIS A 101 4.14 7.22 -26.24
C HIS A 101 4.30 6.98 -27.75
N TYR A 102 4.79 5.80 -28.14
CA TYR A 102 5.06 5.46 -29.54
C TYR A 102 3.79 5.17 -30.35
N TYR A 103 2.83 4.41 -29.79
CA TYR A 103 1.62 3.99 -30.51
C TYR A 103 0.37 4.82 -30.21
N GLY A 104 0.38 5.65 -29.16
CA GLY A 104 -0.80 6.39 -28.70
C GLY A 104 -1.90 5.52 -28.09
N ARG A 105 -1.58 4.27 -27.71
CA ARG A 105 -2.50 3.31 -27.09
C ARG A 105 -1.77 2.41 -26.09
N TYR A 106 -2.51 1.88 -25.13
CA TYR A 106 -1.99 0.86 -24.20
C TYR A 106 -1.79 -0.50 -24.90
N TYR A 107 -1.14 -1.43 -24.20
CA TYR A 107 -0.97 -2.79 -24.69
C TYR A 107 -2.32 -3.44 -25.01
N PRO A 108 -2.39 -4.23 -26.10
CA PRO A 108 -3.58 -5.02 -26.40
C PRO A 108 -3.81 -6.06 -25.29
N TYR A 109 -5.05 -6.41 -25.06
CA TYR A 109 -5.38 -7.52 -24.18
C TYR A 109 -5.18 -8.84 -24.93
N PRO A 110 -4.65 -9.88 -24.27
CA PRO A 110 -4.63 -11.23 -24.83
C PRO A 110 -6.03 -11.77 -25.07
#